data_AF-A0A942S627-F1
#
_entry.id   AF-A0A942S627-F1
#
_cell.length_a   1.000
_cell.length_b   1.000
_cell.length_c   1.000
_cell.angle_alpha   90.00
_cell.angle_beta   90.00
_cell.angle_gamma   90.00
#
_symmetry.space_group_name_H-M   'P 1'
#
loop_
_entity.id
_entity.type
_entity.pdbx_description
1 polymer ?
#
loop_
_entity_poly.entity_id
_entity_poly.type
_entity_poly.pdbx_seq_one_letter_code
_entity_poly.pdbx_strand_id
1 'polypeptide(L)'
;FERECSVQRRHQKVVEETPSPIMTPEVRMKMGADAVAAAKAVNYYGAGTIEFIVDDNLNYYFLEMNTRLQVEHPITERVVGVDLVKQQINVANGLPLAFKQEDLKQNGHAIEVRIYAEDPDNNFMPSPGVIKHITEPLGLGVRHDGYAYVGYEIPMYYDPMISKLIVWAETRSEAIARLKRALYAYKITGVKTSIPYLHRILLVPAFVEGRYNTHFIEENQEYLKPKVNCTDRCMDVAAITAFVDYINKLEKLQPEKPAKHLGNNWKDLGRKRSVLRF
;
A
#
# COMPACT_ATOMS: atom_id res chain seq x y z
N PHE A 1 -23.19 7.19 1.23
CA PHE A 1 -22.23 6.82 0.17
C PHE A 1 -21.68 5.43 0.46
N GLU A 2 -20.97 4.86 -0.50
CA GLU A 2 -20.55 3.47 -0.54
C GLU A 2 -19.08 3.33 -0.92
N ARG A 3 -18.54 2.12 -0.78
CA ARG A 3 -17.22 1.74 -1.29
C ARG A 3 -17.36 0.46 -2.11
N GLU A 4 -16.67 0.40 -3.23
CA GLU A 4 -16.51 -0.81 -4.04
C GLU A 4 -15.29 -1.58 -3.55
N CYS A 5 -15.50 -2.84 -3.18
CA CYS A 5 -14.46 -3.68 -2.57
C CYS A 5 -14.34 -5.06 -3.27
N SER A 6 -14.93 -5.21 -4.46
CA SER A 6 -14.97 -6.50 -5.16
C SER A 6 -13.60 -7.00 -5.64
N VAL A 7 -12.59 -6.14 -5.78
CA VAL A 7 -11.24 -6.59 -6.13
C VAL A 7 -10.57 -7.22 -4.91
N GLN A 8 -10.75 -8.53 -4.77
CA GLN A 8 -10.31 -9.31 -3.62
C GLN A 8 -9.62 -10.62 -4.03
N ARG A 9 -8.76 -11.12 -3.14
CA ARG A 9 -8.07 -12.41 -3.27
C ARG A 9 -8.32 -13.22 -2.00
N ARG A 10 -8.84 -14.45 -2.13
CA ARG A 10 -9.13 -15.33 -0.96
C ARG A 10 -9.90 -14.58 0.14
N HIS A 11 -10.91 -13.80 -0.24
CA HIS A 11 -11.73 -12.94 0.64
C HIS A 11 -10.97 -11.78 1.32
N GLN A 12 -9.75 -11.46 0.88
CA GLN A 12 -9.00 -10.30 1.32
C GLN A 12 -9.10 -9.19 0.27
N LYS A 13 -9.64 -8.03 0.65
CA LYS A 13 -9.72 -6.84 -0.21
C LYS A 13 -8.31 -6.37 -0.60
N VAL A 14 -8.11 -6.11 -1.90
CA VAL A 14 -6.81 -5.72 -2.49
C VAL A 14 -6.84 -4.28 -3.01
N VAL A 15 -7.96 -3.91 -3.66
CA VAL A 15 -8.22 -2.57 -4.17
C VAL A 15 -9.63 -2.17 -3.77
N GLU A 16 -9.75 -0.96 -3.23
CA GLU A 16 -11.01 -0.38 -2.81
C GLU A 16 -11.19 0.98 -3.48
N GLU A 17 -12.39 1.29 -3.95
CA GLU A 17 -12.65 2.57 -4.60
C GLU A 17 -14.01 3.18 -4.24
N THR A 18 -14.13 4.49 -4.36
CA THR A 18 -15.39 5.20 -4.14
C THR A 18 -15.47 6.45 -5.02
N PRO A 19 -16.63 6.75 -5.62
CA PRO A 19 -17.86 5.94 -5.62
C PRO A 19 -17.70 4.61 -6.36
N SER A 20 -18.62 3.66 -6.16
CA SER A 20 -18.59 2.42 -6.94
C SER A 20 -18.93 2.73 -8.42
N PRO A 21 -18.18 2.17 -9.39
CA PRO A 21 -18.39 2.44 -10.81
C PRO A 21 -19.70 1.84 -11.36
N ILE A 22 -20.30 0.86 -10.67
CA ILE A 22 -21.53 0.19 -11.11
C ILE A 22 -22.81 0.80 -10.50
N MET A 23 -22.67 1.70 -9.51
CA MET A 23 -23.80 2.21 -8.73
C MET A 23 -24.49 3.40 -9.38
N THR A 24 -25.80 3.28 -9.61
CA THR A 24 -26.66 4.41 -10.02
C THR A 24 -26.99 5.33 -8.82
N PRO A 25 -27.37 6.61 -9.05
CA PRO A 25 -27.82 7.50 -7.99
C PRO A 25 -28.97 6.94 -7.15
N GLU A 26 -29.92 6.26 -7.79
CA GLU A 26 -31.12 5.71 -7.16
C GLU A 26 -30.77 4.56 -6.22
N VAL A 27 -29.99 3.58 -6.70
CA VAL A 27 -29.55 2.43 -5.90
C VAL A 27 -28.70 2.90 -4.73
N ARG A 28 -27.78 3.85 -4.96
CA ARG A 28 -26.95 4.46 -3.91
C ARG A 28 -27.78 5.13 -2.81
N MET A 29 -28.80 5.90 -3.20
CA MET A 29 -29.67 6.58 -2.25
C MET A 29 -30.45 5.57 -1.41
N LYS A 30 -31.03 4.55 -2.05
CA LYS A 30 -31.81 3.50 -1.39
C LYS A 30 -30.94 2.67 -0.44
N MET A 31 -29.78 2.19 -0.91
CA MET A 31 -28.81 1.44 -0.10
C MET A 31 -28.32 2.26 1.10
N GLY A 32 -28.05 3.56 0.91
CA GLY A 32 -27.69 4.46 1.99
C GLY A 32 -28.79 4.63 3.05
N ALA A 33 -30.04 4.76 2.61
CA ALA A 33 -31.19 4.85 3.52
C ALA A 33 -31.38 3.57 4.33
N ASP A 34 -31.26 2.39 3.69
CA ASP A 34 -31.37 1.09 4.36
C ASP A 34 -30.23 0.89 5.37
N ALA A 35 -29.01 1.29 5.04
CA ALA A 35 -27.88 1.26 5.97
C ALA A 35 -28.13 2.16 7.21
N VAL A 36 -28.64 3.37 7.02
CA VAL A 36 -29.00 4.27 8.13
C VAL A 36 -30.15 3.69 8.96
N ALA A 37 -31.14 3.06 8.32
CA ALA A 37 -32.26 2.41 9.02
C ALA A 37 -31.78 1.24 9.89
N ALA A 38 -30.91 0.38 9.37
CA ALA A 38 -30.32 -0.72 10.13
C ALA A 38 -29.49 -0.24 11.33
N ALA A 39 -28.67 0.80 11.14
CA ALA A 39 -27.91 1.41 12.24
C ALA A 39 -28.81 2.00 13.34
N LYS A 40 -29.90 2.68 12.95
CA LYS A 40 -30.89 3.21 13.90
C LYS A 40 -31.64 2.11 14.65
N ALA A 41 -31.98 1.01 14.00
CA ALA A 41 -32.71 -0.10 14.62
C ALA A 41 -31.97 -0.72 15.80
N VAL A 42 -30.63 -0.67 15.79
CA VAL A 42 -29.77 -1.16 16.87
C VAL A 42 -29.18 -0.05 17.75
N ASN A 43 -29.68 1.19 17.62
CA ASN A 43 -29.15 2.37 18.31
C ASN A 43 -27.62 2.52 18.18
N TYR A 44 -27.09 2.26 16.98
CA TYR A 44 -25.65 2.28 16.74
C TYR A 44 -25.06 3.68 16.89
N TYR A 45 -23.91 3.77 17.54
CA TYR A 45 -23.10 4.99 17.62
C TYR A 45 -21.62 4.65 17.42
N GLY A 46 -20.85 5.64 16.95
CA GLY A 46 -19.47 5.44 16.50
C GLY A 46 -19.37 5.17 14.99
N ALA A 47 -18.20 4.75 14.52
CA ALA A 47 -18.01 4.36 13.12
C ALA A 47 -18.33 2.88 12.93
N GLY A 48 -19.02 2.56 11.84
CA GLY A 48 -19.27 1.21 11.41
C GLY A 48 -19.58 1.18 9.91
N THR A 49 -19.53 -0.02 9.33
CA THR A 49 -19.87 -0.25 7.93
C THR A 49 -20.91 -1.34 7.84
N ILE A 50 -21.93 -1.13 7.01
CA ILE A 50 -22.84 -2.17 6.59
C ILE A 50 -22.41 -2.62 5.20
N GLU A 51 -22.14 -3.91 5.05
CA GLU A 51 -21.73 -4.52 3.80
C GLU A 51 -22.93 -5.15 3.10
N PHE A 52 -22.95 -5.01 1.77
CA PHE A 52 -23.96 -5.60 0.91
C PHE A 52 -23.28 -6.38 -0.21
N ILE A 53 -23.93 -7.45 -0.68
CA ILE A 53 -23.63 -8.07 -1.97
C ILE A 53 -24.62 -7.53 -2.99
N VAL A 54 -24.15 -7.29 -4.22
CA VAL A 54 -24.96 -6.76 -5.33
C VAL A 54 -24.97 -7.78 -6.46
N ASP A 55 -26.14 -8.06 -7.02
CA ASP A 55 -26.30 -8.93 -8.20
C ASP A 55 -26.24 -8.15 -9.53
N ASP A 56 -26.24 -8.88 -10.65
CA ASP A 56 -26.17 -8.29 -12.01
C ASP A 56 -27.35 -7.36 -12.35
N ASN A 57 -28.46 -7.46 -11.62
CA ASN A 57 -29.64 -6.61 -11.77
C ASN A 57 -29.64 -5.42 -10.81
N LEU A 58 -28.52 -5.17 -10.12
CA LEU A 58 -28.35 -4.14 -9.08
C LEU A 58 -29.29 -4.30 -7.87
N ASN A 59 -29.80 -5.51 -7.61
CA ASN A 59 -30.40 -5.80 -6.32
C ASN A 59 -29.27 -6.00 -5.31
N TYR A 60 -29.44 -5.45 -4.11
CA TYR A 60 -28.46 -5.58 -3.04
C TYR A 60 -29.06 -6.30 -1.83
N TYR A 61 -28.21 -7.07 -1.16
CA TYR A 61 -28.57 -7.93 -0.04
C TYR A 61 -27.61 -7.67 1.11
N PHE A 62 -28.13 -7.50 2.33
CA PHE A 62 -27.30 -7.33 3.52
C PHE A 62 -26.39 -8.55 3.69
N LEU A 63 -25.11 -8.30 3.95
CA LEU A 63 -24.13 -9.34 4.22
C LEU A 63 -23.73 -9.32 5.70
N GLU A 64 -23.15 -8.21 6.16
CA GLU A 64 -22.68 -8.06 7.53
C GLU A 64 -22.64 -6.60 7.98
N MET A 65 -22.47 -6.39 9.28
CA MET A 65 -22.19 -5.08 9.87
C MET A 65 -20.86 -5.14 10.63
N ASN A 66 -19.87 -4.41 10.15
CA ASN A 66 -18.61 -4.20 10.83
C ASN A 66 -18.76 -3.07 11.83
N THR A 67 -18.77 -3.40 13.13
CA THR A 67 -18.94 -2.43 14.22
C THR A 67 -17.63 -1.74 14.64
N ARG A 68 -16.82 -1.39 13.65
CA ARG A 68 -15.50 -0.75 13.81
C ARG A 68 -15.13 0.05 12.57
N LEU A 69 -14.11 0.90 12.71
CA LEU A 69 -13.48 1.53 11.56
C LEU A 69 -12.83 0.45 10.66
N GLN A 70 -12.96 0.63 9.35
CA GLN A 70 -12.39 -0.26 8.35
C GLN A 70 -11.08 0.29 7.79
N VAL A 71 -10.29 -0.60 7.17
CA VAL A 71 -8.97 -0.25 6.62
C VAL A 71 -9.13 0.83 5.54
N GLU A 72 -10.13 0.63 4.68
CA GLU A 72 -10.51 1.45 3.53
C GLU A 72 -11.35 2.70 3.87
N HIS A 73 -11.41 3.13 5.13
CA HIS A 73 -12.07 4.41 5.46
C HIS A 73 -11.45 5.64 4.75
N PRO A 74 -10.13 5.72 4.46
CA PRO A 74 -9.53 6.92 3.87
C PRO A 74 -10.11 7.33 2.52
N ILE A 75 -10.56 6.38 1.69
CA ILE A 75 -11.16 6.73 0.38
C ILE A 75 -12.47 7.49 0.57
N THR A 76 -13.26 7.14 1.60
CA THR A 76 -14.47 7.90 1.98
C THR A 76 -14.08 9.28 2.51
N GLU A 77 -13.06 9.38 3.36
CA GLU A 77 -12.57 10.69 3.84
C GLU A 77 -12.12 11.59 2.69
N ARG A 78 -11.45 11.02 1.68
CA ARG A 78 -10.95 11.75 0.51
C ARG A 78 -12.05 12.37 -0.33
N VAL A 79 -13.16 11.66 -0.55
CA VAL A 79 -14.24 12.15 -1.41
C VAL A 79 -15.28 12.96 -0.66
N VAL A 80 -15.44 12.76 0.66
CA VAL A 80 -16.43 13.47 1.47
C VAL A 80 -15.83 14.66 2.23
N GLY A 81 -14.53 14.61 2.56
CA GLY A 81 -13.87 15.66 3.35
C GLY A 81 -14.13 15.59 4.85
N VAL A 82 -14.61 14.45 5.36
CA VAL A 82 -14.84 14.21 6.78
C VAL A 82 -13.76 13.29 7.33
N ASP A 83 -13.07 13.74 8.38
CA ASP A 83 -12.15 12.92 9.17
C ASP A 83 -12.94 12.01 10.11
N LEU A 84 -13.01 10.73 9.77
CA LEU A 84 -13.81 9.72 10.46
C LEU A 84 -13.20 9.34 11.81
N VAL A 85 -11.88 9.32 11.93
CA VAL A 85 -11.20 9.02 13.21
C VAL A 85 -11.48 10.13 14.22
N LYS A 86 -11.38 11.39 13.79
CA LYS A 86 -11.75 12.54 14.62
C LYS A 86 -13.22 12.49 15.03
N GLN A 87 -14.13 12.11 14.12
CA GLN A 87 -15.54 11.94 14.48
C GLN A 87 -15.75 10.83 15.51
N GLN A 88 -15.05 9.69 15.39
CA GLN A 88 -15.15 8.62 16.39
C GLN A 88 -14.77 9.13 17.79
N ILE A 89 -13.68 9.90 17.90
CA ILE A 89 -13.24 10.49 19.17
C ILE A 89 -14.30 11.48 19.70
N ASN A 90 -14.83 12.35 18.83
CA ASN A 90 -15.86 13.32 19.23
C ASN A 90 -17.14 12.63 19.73
N VAL A 91 -17.60 11.59 19.03
CA VAL A 91 -18.78 10.80 19.44
C VAL A 91 -18.52 10.08 20.75
N ALA A 92 -17.32 9.51 20.96
CA ALA A 92 -16.95 8.90 22.23
C ALA A 92 -16.93 9.91 23.41
N ASN A 93 -16.63 11.18 23.12
CA ASN A 93 -16.73 12.30 24.08
C ASN A 93 -18.16 12.82 24.28
N GLY A 94 -19.18 12.17 23.71
CA GLY A 94 -20.58 12.58 23.82
C GLY A 94 -20.94 13.82 22.98
N LEU A 95 -20.07 14.25 22.06
CA LEU A 95 -20.38 15.36 21.17
C LEU A 95 -21.33 14.89 20.05
N PRO A 96 -22.29 15.75 19.63
CA PRO A 96 -23.10 15.46 18.46
C PRO A 96 -22.24 15.46 17.18
N LEU A 97 -22.74 14.83 16.13
CA LEU A 97 -22.14 14.93 14.80
C LEU A 97 -22.13 16.40 14.33
N ALA A 98 -21.00 16.84 13.80
CA ALA A 98 -20.80 18.23 13.37
C ALA A 98 -21.49 18.59 12.04
N PHE A 99 -22.21 17.64 11.44
CA PHE A 99 -22.83 17.75 10.13
C PHE A 99 -24.14 16.98 10.09
N LYS A 100 -25.02 17.41 9.19
CA LYS A 100 -26.24 16.71 8.80
C LYS A 100 -26.02 15.97 7.49
N GLN A 101 -26.96 15.11 7.13
CA GLN A 101 -26.91 14.34 5.89
C GLN A 101 -26.87 15.24 4.63
N GLU A 102 -27.56 16.39 4.67
CA GLU A 102 -27.64 17.37 3.59
C GLU A 102 -26.34 18.16 3.36
N ASP A 103 -25.46 18.21 4.37
CA ASP A 103 -24.16 18.88 4.28
C ASP A 103 -23.12 18.01 3.55
N LEU A 104 -23.36 16.69 3.48
CA LEU A 104 -22.42 15.73 2.95
C LEU A 104 -22.55 15.59 1.43
N LYS A 105 -21.43 15.77 0.73
CA LYS A 105 -21.32 15.56 -0.72
C LYS A 105 -20.12 14.69 -1.02
N GLN A 106 -20.22 13.94 -2.11
CA GLN A 106 -19.12 13.16 -2.64
C GLN A 106 -18.52 13.89 -3.84
N ASN A 107 -17.24 14.22 -3.78
CA ASN A 107 -16.52 14.92 -4.84
C ASN A 107 -15.35 14.08 -5.34
N GLY A 108 -15.30 13.89 -6.65
CA GLY A 108 -14.25 13.13 -7.31
C GLY A 108 -14.31 11.63 -7.03
N HIS A 109 -13.18 10.97 -7.25
CA HIS A 109 -13.00 9.52 -7.14
C HIS A 109 -11.74 9.22 -6.35
N ALA A 110 -11.84 8.30 -5.38
CA ALA A 110 -10.70 7.84 -4.62
C ALA A 110 -10.49 6.33 -4.77
N ILE A 111 -9.23 5.92 -4.83
CA ILE A 111 -8.81 4.52 -4.91
C ILE A 111 -7.74 4.28 -3.83
N GLU A 112 -7.90 3.22 -3.05
CA GLU A 112 -6.91 2.71 -2.11
C GLU A 112 -6.39 1.37 -2.58
N VAL A 113 -5.10 1.15 -2.33
CA VAL A 113 -4.46 -0.14 -2.48
C VAL A 113 -3.62 -0.45 -1.25
N ARG A 114 -3.60 -1.72 -0.87
CA ARG A 114 -2.84 -2.22 0.27
C ARG A 114 -1.46 -2.70 -0.18
N ILE A 115 -0.41 -2.06 0.33
CA ILE A 115 0.96 -2.43 0.03
C ILE A 115 1.41 -3.47 1.06
N TYR A 116 1.60 -4.71 0.62
CA TYR A 116 2.07 -5.81 1.46
C TYR A 116 3.53 -6.14 1.18
N ALA A 117 4.23 -6.61 2.20
CA ALA A 117 5.50 -7.31 2.08
C ALA A 117 5.26 -8.78 1.72
N GLU A 118 4.99 -9.02 0.45
CA GLU A 118 4.71 -10.35 -0.11
C GLU A 118 5.29 -10.46 -1.51
N ASP A 119 5.40 -11.70 -2.02
CA ASP A 119 5.80 -11.97 -3.40
C ASP A 119 4.62 -12.52 -4.22
N PRO A 120 3.87 -11.65 -4.93
CA PRO A 120 2.71 -12.05 -5.72
C PRO A 120 3.03 -13.09 -6.79
N ASP A 121 4.27 -13.09 -7.30
CA ASP A 121 4.70 -13.99 -8.36
C ASP A 121 5.13 -15.37 -7.81
N ASN A 122 5.24 -15.49 -6.48
CA ASN A 122 5.48 -16.73 -5.75
C ASN A 122 4.32 -17.02 -4.77
N ASN A 123 3.10 -17.16 -5.30
CA ASN A 123 1.87 -17.47 -4.54
C ASN A 123 1.60 -16.50 -3.37
N PHE A 124 2.08 -15.25 -3.46
CA PHE A 124 1.96 -14.23 -2.43
C PHE A 124 2.53 -14.69 -1.10
N MET A 125 3.66 -15.40 -1.14
CA MET A 125 4.38 -15.75 0.08
C MET A 125 4.78 -14.46 0.81
N PRO A 126 4.59 -14.38 2.14
CA PRO A 126 5.10 -13.27 2.93
C PRO A 126 6.61 -13.07 2.70
N SER A 127 7.03 -11.82 2.65
CA SER A 127 8.42 -11.41 2.45
C SER A 127 8.90 -10.60 3.67
N PRO A 128 9.11 -11.26 4.83
CA PRO A 128 9.69 -10.62 6.00
C PRO A 128 11.13 -10.17 5.72
N GLY A 129 11.61 -9.21 6.49
CA GLY A 129 12.99 -8.73 6.40
C GLY A 129 13.12 -7.23 6.57
N VAL A 130 14.35 -6.74 6.45
CA VAL A 130 14.70 -5.35 6.70
C VAL A 130 14.48 -4.50 5.44
N ILE A 131 13.71 -3.42 5.57
CA ILE A 131 13.58 -2.40 4.53
C ILE A 131 14.90 -1.65 4.42
N LYS A 132 15.59 -1.82 3.29
CA LYS A 132 16.89 -1.16 3.02
C LYS A 132 16.74 0.25 2.50
N HIS A 133 15.65 0.51 1.78
CA HIS A 133 15.33 1.82 1.24
C HIS A 133 13.82 1.92 1.01
N ILE A 134 13.26 3.10 1.29
CA ILE A 134 11.87 3.44 1.03
C ILE A 134 11.79 4.84 0.43
N THR A 135 11.08 4.96 -0.69
CA THR A 135 10.73 6.24 -1.32
C THR A 135 9.21 6.33 -1.34
N GLU A 136 8.65 7.16 -0.48
CA GLU A 136 7.20 7.32 -0.39
C GLU A 136 6.65 8.11 -1.60
N PRO A 137 5.47 7.74 -2.11
CA PRO A 137 4.85 8.45 -3.21
C PRO A 137 4.18 9.72 -2.70
N LEU A 138 4.78 10.87 -3.02
CA LEU A 138 4.19 12.18 -2.74
C LEU A 138 3.48 12.75 -3.97
N GLY A 139 2.74 13.84 -3.77
CA GLY A 139 2.12 14.63 -4.83
C GLY A 139 0.65 14.97 -4.57
N LEU A 140 0.11 15.85 -5.43
CA LEU A 140 -1.29 16.28 -5.34
C LEU A 140 -2.24 15.08 -5.50
N GLY A 141 -3.22 14.99 -4.60
CA GLY A 141 -4.20 13.91 -4.58
C GLY A 141 -3.63 12.56 -4.13
N VAL A 142 -2.45 12.52 -3.49
CA VAL A 142 -1.85 11.27 -2.96
C VAL A 142 -1.80 11.36 -1.45
N ARG A 143 -2.24 10.30 -0.77
CA ARG A 143 -2.10 10.10 0.68
C ARG A 143 -1.48 8.73 0.90
N HIS A 144 -0.57 8.68 1.85
CA HIS A 144 0.11 7.47 2.25
C HIS A 144 -0.09 7.33 3.76
N ASP A 145 -0.65 6.19 4.16
CA ASP A 145 -0.84 5.82 5.55
C ASP A 145 0.07 4.60 5.79
N GLY A 146 1.32 4.84 6.18
CA GLY A 146 2.30 3.79 6.46
C GLY A 146 3.00 4.01 7.81
N TYR A 147 3.64 2.94 8.31
CA TYR A 147 4.41 2.99 9.55
C TYR A 147 5.89 2.60 9.35
N ALA A 148 6.23 2.05 8.17
CA ALA A 148 7.54 1.48 7.91
C ALA A 148 8.54 2.55 7.44
N TYR A 149 9.81 2.39 7.81
CA TYR A 149 10.89 3.32 7.52
C TYR A 149 12.19 2.58 7.16
N VAL A 150 13.22 3.29 6.71
CA VAL A 150 14.53 2.67 6.40
C VAL A 150 15.10 2.00 7.65
N GLY A 151 15.44 0.72 7.56
CA GLY A 151 15.93 -0.09 8.68
C GLY A 151 14.83 -0.82 9.46
N TYR A 152 13.55 -0.56 9.18
CA TYR A 152 12.45 -1.30 9.80
C TYR A 152 12.47 -2.77 9.37
N GLU A 153 12.36 -3.68 10.34
CA GLU A 153 12.26 -5.11 10.10
C GLU A 153 10.78 -5.53 10.09
N ILE A 154 10.34 -6.08 8.95
CA ILE A 154 9.00 -6.63 8.80
C ILE A 154 8.97 -8.01 9.45
N PRO A 155 8.19 -8.19 10.54
CA PRO A 155 8.13 -9.45 11.27
C PRO A 155 7.30 -10.50 10.53
N MET A 156 7.53 -11.77 10.84
CA MET A 156 6.74 -12.89 10.28
C MET A 156 5.40 -13.12 11.00
N TYR A 157 5.23 -12.57 12.20
CA TYR A 157 4.13 -12.92 13.10
C TYR A 157 2.85 -12.11 12.89
N TYR A 158 2.94 -11.00 12.17
CA TYR A 158 1.83 -10.08 11.95
C TYR A 158 1.47 -9.99 10.47
N ASP A 159 0.36 -9.31 10.20
CA ASP A 159 -0.02 -8.98 8.84
C ASP A 159 1.10 -8.17 8.14
N PRO A 160 1.54 -8.57 6.93
CA PRO A 160 2.69 -7.95 6.27
C PRO A 160 2.38 -6.62 5.59
N MET A 161 1.22 -5.98 5.86
CA MET A 161 0.89 -4.69 5.27
C MET A 161 1.90 -3.63 5.73
N ILE A 162 2.56 -2.99 4.76
CA ILE A 162 3.52 -1.90 4.96
C ILE A 162 2.80 -0.56 5.09
N SER A 163 1.83 -0.33 4.19
CA SER A 163 1.11 0.93 4.09
C SER A 163 -0.14 0.79 3.25
N LYS A 164 -1.07 1.74 3.41
CA LYS A 164 -2.13 1.99 2.44
C LYS A 164 -1.68 3.13 1.54
N LEU A 165 -1.88 2.98 0.23
CA LEU A 165 -1.67 4.04 -0.74
C LEU A 165 -3.03 4.49 -1.28
N ILE A 166 -3.36 5.74 -1.03
CA ILE A 166 -4.65 6.32 -1.38
C ILE A 166 -4.42 7.43 -2.41
N VAL A 167 -5.19 7.40 -3.48
CA VAL A 167 -5.25 8.51 -4.43
C VAL A 167 -6.65 9.09 -4.53
N TRP A 168 -6.73 10.36 -4.88
CA TRP A 168 -7.95 11.07 -5.22
C TRP A 168 -7.76 11.82 -6.54
N ALA A 169 -8.83 11.96 -7.30
CA ALA A 169 -8.90 12.74 -8.54
C ALA A 169 -10.32 13.26 -8.78
N GLU A 170 -10.49 14.14 -9.78
CA GLU A 170 -11.83 14.56 -10.19
C GLU A 170 -12.58 13.44 -10.92
N THR A 171 -11.87 12.59 -11.66
CA THR A 171 -12.47 11.46 -12.39
C THR A 171 -11.80 10.13 -12.04
N ARG A 172 -12.53 9.03 -12.20
CA ARG A 172 -11.98 7.68 -12.00
C ARG A 172 -10.75 7.41 -12.86
N SER A 173 -10.79 7.79 -14.14
CA SER A 173 -9.67 7.62 -15.08
C SER A 173 -8.41 8.36 -14.61
N GLU A 174 -8.55 9.58 -14.09
CA GLU A 174 -7.45 10.32 -13.50
C GLU A 174 -6.96 9.70 -12.19
N ALA A 175 -7.85 9.15 -11.36
CA ALA A 175 -7.46 8.44 -10.14
C ALA A 175 -6.61 7.21 -10.50
N ILE A 176 -7.02 6.44 -11.52
CA ILE A 176 -6.25 5.30 -12.04
C ILE A 176 -4.88 5.77 -12.54
N ALA A 177 -4.82 6.84 -13.34
CA ALA A 177 -3.55 7.38 -13.85
C ALA A 177 -2.63 7.87 -12.71
N ARG A 178 -3.20 8.55 -11.72
CA ARG A 178 -2.47 9.03 -10.54
C ARG A 178 -1.94 7.88 -9.69
N LEU A 179 -2.73 6.81 -9.51
CA LEU A 179 -2.31 5.61 -8.80
C LEU A 179 -1.19 4.88 -9.52
N LYS A 180 -1.26 4.73 -10.85
CA LYS A 180 -0.15 4.17 -11.66
C LYS A 180 1.15 4.93 -11.41
N ARG A 181 1.09 6.27 -11.47
CA ARG A 181 2.24 7.14 -11.19
C ARG A 181 2.72 7.01 -9.73
N ALA A 182 1.82 6.95 -8.77
CA ALA A 182 2.16 6.78 -7.35
C ALA A 182 2.85 5.44 -7.08
N LEU A 183 2.31 4.33 -7.59
CA LEU A 183 2.93 3.01 -7.51
C LEU A 183 4.29 2.95 -8.21
N TYR A 184 4.44 3.64 -9.34
CA TYR A 184 5.74 3.74 -10.01
C TYR A 184 6.78 4.46 -9.14
N ALA A 185 6.39 5.55 -8.47
CA ALA A 185 7.28 6.32 -7.59
C ALA A 185 7.57 5.60 -6.26
N TYR A 186 6.67 4.73 -5.80
CA TYR A 186 6.81 4.03 -4.54
C TYR A 186 7.87 2.91 -4.65
N LYS A 187 9.07 3.17 -4.13
CA LYS A 187 10.18 2.20 -4.16
C LYS A 187 10.43 1.67 -2.76
N ILE A 188 10.38 0.35 -2.60
CA ILE A 188 10.74 -0.35 -1.37
C ILE A 188 11.74 -1.42 -1.75
N THR A 189 12.88 -1.49 -1.05
CA THR A 189 13.91 -2.49 -1.29
C THR A 189 14.24 -3.24 0.00
N GLY A 190 14.79 -4.45 -0.12
CA GLY A 190 15.07 -5.34 1.02
C GLY A 190 14.01 -6.42 1.21
N VAL A 191 12.78 -6.16 0.78
CA VAL A 191 11.65 -7.11 0.77
C VAL A 191 10.94 -7.09 -0.59
N LYS A 192 10.23 -8.17 -0.93
CA LYS A 192 9.28 -8.19 -2.05
C LYS A 192 8.00 -7.47 -1.65
N THR A 193 7.30 -6.89 -2.63
CA THR A 193 6.07 -6.15 -2.35
C THR A 193 4.97 -6.43 -3.37
N SER A 194 3.72 -6.16 -2.99
CA SER A 194 2.56 -6.25 -3.86
C SER A 194 2.51 -5.18 -4.97
N ILE A 195 3.38 -4.17 -4.94
CA ILE A 195 3.37 -3.01 -5.86
C ILE A 195 3.31 -3.40 -7.35
N PRO A 196 4.15 -4.32 -7.87
CA PRO A 196 4.10 -4.70 -9.29
C PRO A 196 2.80 -5.41 -9.67
N TYR A 197 2.19 -6.14 -8.74
CA TYR A 197 0.91 -6.81 -8.94
C TYR A 197 -0.25 -5.81 -8.98
N LEU A 198 -0.26 -4.85 -8.05
CA LEU A 198 -1.22 -3.75 -8.04
C LEU A 198 -1.13 -2.92 -9.32
N HIS A 199 0.07 -2.64 -9.82
CA HIS A 199 0.24 -1.94 -11.10
C HIS A 199 -0.39 -2.71 -12.27
N ARG A 200 -0.27 -4.05 -12.30
CA ARG A 200 -0.90 -4.91 -13.32
C ARG A 200 -2.43 -4.85 -13.25
N ILE A 201 -3.03 -4.82 -12.05
CA ILE A 201 -4.49 -4.68 -11.87
C ILE A 201 -5.00 -3.42 -12.59
N LEU A 202 -4.29 -2.29 -12.47
CA LEU A 202 -4.68 -1.02 -13.09
C LEU A 202 -4.59 -1.00 -14.63
N LEU A 203 -4.00 -2.04 -15.23
CA LEU A 203 -3.90 -2.22 -16.68
C LEU A 203 -4.97 -3.16 -17.24
N VAL A 204 -5.67 -3.91 -16.39
CA VAL A 204 -6.72 -4.83 -16.81
C VAL A 204 -7.91 -4.03 -17.37
N PRO A 205 -8.37 -4.30 -18.61
CA PRO A 205 -9.50 -3.58 -19.20
C PRO A 205 -10.76 -3.59 -18.34
N ALA A 206 -11.12 -4.75 -17.77
CA ALA A 206 -12.25 -4.89 -16.86
C ALA A 206 -12.18 -3.92 -15.65
N PHE A 207 -10.98 -3.73 -15.07
CA PHE A 207 -10.79 -2.74 -14.01
C PHE A 207 -10.91 -1.31 -14.54
N VAL A 208 -10.28 -0.99 -15.68
CA VAL A 208 -10.33 0.36 -16.28
C VAL A 208 -11.76 0.76 -16.66
N GLU A 209 -12.55 -0.17 -17.16
CA GLU A 209 -13.95 0.05 -17.55
C GLU A 209 -14.92 0.02 -16.36
N GLY A 210 -14.47 -0.39 -15.16
CA GLY A 210 -15.32 -0.51 -13.98
C GLY A 210 -16.30 -1.69 -14.04
N ARG A 211 -16.00 -2.70 -14.88
CA ARG A 211 -16.81 -3.91 -15.05
C ARG A 211 -16.09 -5.09 -14.42
N TYR A 212 -16.23 -5.25 -13.12
CA TYR A 212 -15.60 -6.32 -12.37
C TYR A 212 -16.47 -6.73 -11.19
N ASN A 213 -16.27 -7.96 -10.72
CA ASN A 213 -16.94 -8.54 -9.57
C ASN A 213 -15.88 -9.19 -8.64
N THR A 214 -16.35 -9.96 -7.67
CA THR A 214 -15.52 -10.68 -6.70
C THR A 214 -14.56 -11.72 -7.31
N HIS A 215 -14.82 -12.16 -8.55
CA HIS A 215 -13.99 -13.10 -9.30
C HIS A 215 -12.96 -12.41 -10.20
N PHE A 216 -12.85 -11.07 -10.16
CA PHE A 216 -11.94 -10.31 -11.01
C PHE A 216 -10.51 -10.86 -11.08
N ILE A 217 -9.91 -11.19 -9.92
CA ILE A 217 -8.54 -11.71 -9.88
C ILE A 217 -8.43 -13.09 -10.53
N GLU A 218 -9.45 -13.94 -10.34
CA GLU A 218 -9.53 -15.30 -10.89
C GLU A 218 -9.70 -15.27 -12.42
N GLU A 219 -10.57 -14.40 -12.92
CA GLU A 219 -10.85 -14.22 -14.34
C GLU A 219 -9.66 -13.61 -15.11
N ASN A 220 -8.80 -12.85 -14.43
CA ASN A 220 -7.71 -12.09 -15.06
C ASN A 220 -6.31 -12.62 -14.73
N GLN A 221 -6.18 -13.86 -14.23
CA GLN A 221 -4.90 -14.44 -13.80
C GLN A 221 -3.78 -14.32 -14.85
N GLU A 222 -4.06 -14.61 -16.13
CA GLU A 222 -3.05 -14.51 -17.19
C GLU A 222 -2.56 -13.08 -17.42
N TYR A 223 -3.45 -12.09 -17.31
CA TYR A 223 -3.06 -10.69 -17.41
C TYR A 223 -2.21 -10.24 -16.21
N LEU A 224 -2.52 -10.83 -15.05
CA LEU A 224 -1.89 -10.52 -13.78
C LEU A 224 -0.58 -11.28 -13.55
N LYS A 225 -0.15 -12.17 -14.45
CA LYS A 225 1.20 -12.78 -14.41
C LYS A 225 2.30 -11.79 -14.79
N PRO A 226 3.53 -11.99 -14.30
CA PRO A 226 4.62 -11.09 -14.64
C PRO A 226 4.97 -11.29 -16.11
N LYS A 227 4.92 -10.23 -16.90
CA LYS A 227 5.41 -10.26 -18.27
C LYS A 227 6.93 -10.16 -18.22
N VAL A 228 7.62 -11.28 -18.32
CA VAL A 228 9.07 -11.30 -18.47
C VAL A 228 9.42 -10.88 -19.88
N ASN A 229 9.47 -9.57 -20.12
CA ASN A 229 10.12 -9.01 -21.30
C ASN A 229 11.58 -8.74 -20.96
N CYS A 230 12.35 -9.78 -20.67
CA CYS A 230 13.80 -9.65 -20.56
C CYS A 230 14.38 -9.75 -21.98
N THR A 231 14.62 -8.60 -22.60
CA THR A 231 15.41 -8.49 -23.83
C THR A 231 16.89 -8.71 -23.51
N ASP A 232 17.75 -8.84 -24.53
CA ASP A 232 19.21 -8.96 -24.34
C ASP A 232 19.77 -7.85 -23.43
N ARG A 233 19.23 -6.64 -23.54
CA ARG A 233 19.59 -5.51 -22.69
C ARG A 233 19.30 -5.73 -21.20
N CYS A 234 18.24 -6.44 -20.85
CA CYS A 234 17.93 -6.81 -19.47
C CYS A 234 18.95 -7.82 -18.94
N MET A 235 19.37 -8.79 -19.75
CA MET A 235 20.44 -9.74 -19.42
C MET A 235 21.78 -9.02 -19.24
N ASP A 236 22.12 -8.08 -20.12
CA ASP A 236 23.35 -7.28 -20.03
C ASP A 236 23.38 -6.45 -18.74
N VAL A 237 22.28 -5.75 -18.43
CA VAL A 237 22.19 -4.95 -17.19
C VAL A 237 22.27 -5.84 -15.95
N ALA A 238 21.61 -7.01 -15.97
CA ALA A 238 21.70 -7.97 -14.87
C ALA A 238 23.13 -8.48 -14.68
N ALA A 239 23.83 -8.83 -15.77
CA ALA A 239 25.22 -9.28 -15.74
C ALA A 239 26.18 -8.20 -15.23
N ILE A 240 26.05 -6.96 -15.73
CA ILE A 240 26.84 -5.81 -15.27
C ILE A 240 26.58 -5.54 -13.78
N THR A 241 25.32 -5.54 -13.35
CA THR A 241 24.95 -5.28 -11.96
C THR A 241 25.49 -6.37 -11.03
N ALA A 242 25.39 -7.63 -11.44
CA ALA A 242 25.95 -8.76 -10.68
C ALA A 242 27.48 -8.67 -10.58
N PHE A 243 28.16 -8.28 -11.66
CA PHE A 243 29.61 -8.06 -11.65
C PHE A 243 30.01 -6.91 -10.72
N VAL A 244 29.30 -5.78 -10.77
CA VAL A 244 29.55 -4.63 -9.88
C VAL A 244 29.31 -5.01 -8.41
N ASP A 245 28.23 -5.72 -8.10
CA ASP A 245 27.97 -6.21 -6.74
C ASP A 245 29.08 -7.18 -6.26
N TYR A 246 29.56 -8.06 -7.13
CA TYR A 246 30.69 -8.95 -6.85
C TYR A 246 31.97 -8.18 -6.53
N ILE A 247 32.33 -7.19 -7.34
CA ILE A 247 33.51 -6.33 -7.10
C ILE A 247 33.37 -5.56 -5.78
N ASN A 248 32.20 -4.96 -5.51
CA ASN A 248 31.95 -4.24 -4.25
C ASN A 248 32.09 -5.16 -3.01
N LYS A 249 31.64 -6.42 -3.12
CA LYS A 249 31.84 -7.41 -2.05
C LYS A 249 33.31 -7.77 -1.87
N LEU A 250 34.06 -7.92 -2.95
CA LEU A 250 35.51 -8.16 -2.88
C LEU A 250 36.25 -6.99 -2.22
N GLU A 251 35.89 -5.74 -2.53
CA GLU A 251 36.48 -4.56 -1.89
C GLU A 251 36.19 -4.51 -0.39
N LYS A 252 34.96 -4.84 0.03
CA LYS A 252 34.62 -4.94 1.47
C LYS A 252 35.33 -6.08 2.20
N LEU A 253 35.76 -7.11 1.48
CA LEU A 253 36.52 -8.23 2.01
C LEU A 253 38.03 -7.97 2.03
N GLN A 254 38.52 -6.90 1.40
CA GLN A 254 39.92 -6.53 1.54
C GLN A 254 40.17 -6.13 2.99
N PRO A 255 41.15 -6.75 3.68
CA PRO A 255 41.49 -6.36 5.04
C PRO A 255 41.88 -4.88 5.03
N GLU A 256 41.39 -4.11 6.01
CA GLU A 256 41.89 -2.76 6.24
C GLU A 256 43.42 -2.82 6.18
N LYS A 257 44.03 -2.03 5.29
CA LYS A 257 45.49 -1.89 5.28
C LYS A 257 45.87 -1.58 6.72
N PRO A 258 46.73 -2.39 7.37
CA PRO A 258 47.08 -2.14 8.75
C PRO A 258 47.52 -0.69 8.83
N ALA A 259 46.86 0.09 9.69
CA ALA A 259 47.23 1.48 9.92
C ALA A 259 48.75 1.49 10.04
N LYS A 260 49.45 2.26 9.19
CA LYS A 260 50.89 2.43 9.32
C LYS A 260 51.13 2.86 10.75
N HIS A 261 51.56 1.94 11.61
CA HIS A 261 52.03 2.29 12.93
C HIS A 261 53.20 3.22 12.66
N LEU A 262 52.96 4.52 12.85
CA LEU A 262 54.02 5.49 13.04
C LEU A 262 54.76 4.99 14.28
N GLY A 263 55.80 4.19 14.06
CA GLY A 263 56.69 3.73 15.10
C GLY A 263 57.13 4.98 15.87
N ASN A 264 56.95 4.96 17.19
CA ASN A 264 57.35 6.08 18.02
C ASN A 264 58.87 6.16 17.95
N ASN A 265 59.40 7.13 17.17
CA ASN A 265 60.83 7.30 16.89
C ASN A 265 61.70 7.29 18.17
N TRP A 266 61.11 7.67 19.30
CA TRP A 266 61.73 7.63 20.63
C TRP A 266 62.02 6.20 21.13
N LYS A 267 61.14 5.23 20.86
CA LYS A 267 61.34 3.82 21.24
C LYS A 267 62.44 3.17 20.40
N ASP A 268 62.54 3.49 19.11
CA ASP A 268 63.60 2.97 18.24
C ASP A 268 64.96 3.62 18.53
N LEU A 269 64.99 4.91 18.87
CA LEU A 269 66.22 5.59 19.33
C LEU A 269 66.70 5.00 20.68
N GLY A 270 65.78 4.70 21.60
CA GLY A 270 66.09 4.05 22.87
C GLY A 270 66.74 2.68 22.69
N ARG A 271 66.20 1.85 21.77
CA ARG A 271 66.77 0.54 21.44
C ARG A 271 68.14 0.63 20.77
N LYS A 272 68.36 1.61 19.88
CA LYS A 272 69.69 1.83 19.28
C LYS A 272 70.73 2.27 20.31
N ARG A 273 70.35 3.12 21.27
CA ARG A 273 71.24 3.56 22.36
C ARG A 273 71.60 2.44 23.34
N SER A 274 70.70 1.48 23.59
CA SER A 274 70.99 0.34 24.47
C SER A 274 71.98 -0.66 23.86
N VAL A 275 72.05 -0.75 22.52
CA VAL A 275 72.97 -1.66 21.81
C VAL A 275 74.39 -1.07 21.69
N LEU A 276 74.54 0.26 21.79
CA LEU A 276 75.82 0.96 21.76
C LEU A 276 76.50 1.10 23.14
N ARG A 277 76.00 0.40 24.17
CA ARG A 277 76.64 0.31 25.48
C ARG A 277 77.35 -1.04 25.63
N PHE A 278 78.38 -1.27 24.82
CA PHE A 278 79.47 -2.20 25.06
C PHE A 278 80.72 -1.64 24.39
#